data_AF-A0A328S539-F1
#
_entry.id   AF-A0A328S539-F1
#
_cell.length_a   1.000
_cell.length_b   1.000
_cell.length_c   1.000
_cell.angle_alpha   90.00
_cell.angle_beta   90.00
_cell.angle_gamma   90.00
#
_symmetry.space_group_name_H-M   'P 1'
#
loop_
_entity.id
_entity.type
_entity.pdbx_description
1 polymer ?
#
loop_
_entity_poly.entity_id
_entity_poly.type
_entity_poly.pdbx_seq_one_letter_code
_entity_poly.pdbx_strand_id
1 'polypeptide(L)'
;MVDNIDTINNNIDNIDDYDFLNLSYNQLSSLKFGEKLGGKRGITFESDPEKFNKLNKQLQSEPSLKKHKIINENPLKIKINEKNKQHFDFTICLDLIECLNGIGETREMLHNALRLTNKFIFISQPNYDSDVNLFKNGFKTYYSDWSRHTNHLTSNLYFNLLFDFYKKGFIEDYMIFYTTPIKNSTDPIIHPLNSPKNQPNFNDDKHPTKNERVKFKNIYRNLNVIITIHGCKDIDEIYKSINGEKSIIYDSRQGIFNNLTETFIDKQRDDHKGIIGKMNEFLNSDA
;
A
#
# COMPACT_ATOMS: atom_id res chain seq x y z
N MET A 1 37.63 -2.99 25.05
CA MET A 1 36.23 -2.96 25.51
C MET A 1 35.38 -2.65 24.30
N VAL A 2 34.98 -3.70 23.60
CA VAL A 2 33.97 -3.64 22.56
C VAL A 2 32.77 -4.25 23.25
N ASP A 3 31.76 -3.43 23.50
CA ASP A 3 30.55 -3.90 24.16
C ASP A 3 29.95 -5.03 23.32
N ASN A 4 29.72 -6.17 24.00
CA ASN A 4 28.88 -7.25 23.51
C ASN A 4 27.48 -6.66 23.29
N ILE A 5 27.20 -6.21 22.08
CA ILE A 5 25.82 -6.11 21.61
C ILE A 5 25.41 -7.56 21.41
N ASP A 6 24.72 -8.11 22.40
CA ASP A 6 23.92 -9.31 22.23
C ASP A 6 23.12 -9.12 20.93
N THR A 7 23.49 -9.87 19.90
CA THR A 7 22.61 -10.14 18.76
C THR A 7 21.40 -10.84 19.35
N ILE A 8 20.42 -10.04 19.79
CA ILE A 8 19.09 -10.52 20.11
C ILE A 8 18.65 -11.27 18.85
N ASN A 9 18.47 -12.58 18.99
CA ASN A 9 17.78 -13.39 18.00
C ASN A 9 16.36 -12.81 17.90
N ASN A 10 16.19 -11.76 17.10
CA ASN A 10 14.92 -11.10 16.77
C ASN A 10 14.09 -11.99 15.84
N ASN A 11 14.03 -13.29 16.14
CA ASN A 11 12.97 -14.11 15.60
C ASN A 11 11.67 -13.55 16.17
N ILE A 12 10.68 -13.45 15.30
CA ILE A 12 9.30 -13.16 15.69
C ILE A 12 8.78 -14.43 16.40
N ASP A 13 9.32 -14.71 17.59
CA ASP A 13 8.94 -15.83 18.42
C ASP A 13 7.70 -15.44 19.23
N ASN A 14 6.77 -16.39 19.39
CA ASN A 14 5.50 -16.21 20.07
C ASN A 14 4.59 -15.16 19.43
N ILE A 15 4.16 -15.45 18.19
CA ILE A 15 3.19 -14.65 17.44
C ILE A 15 1.90 -15.39 17.07
N ASP A 16 1.79 -16.64 17.47
CA ASP A 16 0.65 -17.53 17.18
C ASP A 16 -0.71 -16.89 17.53
N ASP A 17 -0.67 -15.96 18.48
CA ASP A 17 -1.75 -15.21 19.07
C ASP A 17 -2.19 -13.94 18.30
N TYR A 18 -1.48 -13.52 17.25
CA TYR A 18 -1.72 -12.27 16.52
C TYR A 18 -2.24 -12.56 15.11
N ASP A 19 -3.30 -11.87 14.72
CA ASP A 19 -4.03 -12.12 13.47
C ASP A 19 -3.77 -11.08 12.39
N PHE A 20 -3.17 -9.92 12.71
CA PHE A 20 -2.79 -8.96 11.67
C PHE A 20 -1.44 -8.26 11.89
N LEU A 21 -0.86 -7.85 10.78
CA LEU A 21 0.38 -7.10 10.73
C LEU A 21 0.11 -5.62 10.42
N ASN A 22 0.71 -4.72 11.18
CA ASN A 22 0.62 -3.28 10.99
C ASN A 22 1.96 -2.68 10.58
N LEU A 23 2.09 -2.35 9.30
CA LEU A 23 3.25 -1.70 8.70
C LEU A 23 2.91 -0.23 8.41
N SER A 24 2.74 0.58 9.45
CA SER A 24 2.23 1.95 9.32
C SER A 24 3.08 2.96 10.08
N TYR A 25 3.10 4.22 9.62
CA TYR A 25 3.84 5.28 10.29
C TYR A 25 3.16 5.79 11.57
N ASN A 26 1.81 5.82 11.62
CA ASN A 26 1.05 6.18 12.81
C ASN A 26 0.44 4.93 13.48
N GLN A 27 1.29 4.22 14.24
CA GLN A 27 1.00 2.85 14.69
C GLN A 27 -0.27 2.71 15.54
N LEU A 28 -0.59 3.68 16.40
CA LEU A 28 -1.76 3.57 17.29
C LEU A 28 -3.08 3.68 16.54
N SER A 29 -3.17 4.68 15.66
CA SER A 29 -4.37 4.90 14.85
C SER A 29 -4.59 3.76 13.87
N SER A 30 -3.51 3.20 13.31
CA SER A 30 -3.57 2.11 12.35
C SER A 30 -3.92 0.78 13.01
N LEU A 31 -3.47 0.51 14.26
CA LEU A 31 -3.95 -0.66 15.02
C LEU A 31 -5.47 -0.63 15.20
N LYS A 32 -6.03 0.52 15.61
CA LYS A 32 -7.49 0.71 15.72
C LYS A 32 -8.21 0.59 14.38
N PHE A 33 -7.55 0.94 13.27
CA PHE A 33 -8.07 0.72 11.94
C PHE A 33 -8.07 -0.77 11.58
N GLY A 34 -7.02 -1.52 11.89
CA GLY A 34 -6.98 -2.98 11.73
C GLY A 34 -8.12 -3.69 12.50
N GLU A 35 -8.46 -3.22 13.69
CA GLU A 35 -9.62 -3.74 14.43
C GLU A 35 -10.95 -3.54 13.68
N LYS A 36 -11.12 -2.41 12.99
CA LYS A 36 -12.31 -2.15 12.17
C LYS A 36 -12.39 -3.06 10.95
N LEU A 37 -11.26 -3.59 10.49
CA LEU A 37 -11.19 -4.61 9.44
C LEU A 37 -11.37 -6.04 9.98
N GLY A 38 -11.68 -6.19 11.27
CA GLY A 38 -11.95 -7.49 11.90
C GLY A 38 -10.76 -8.09 12.66
N GLY A 39 -9.61 -7.42 12.71
CA GLY A 39 -8.46 -7.87 13.48
C GLY A 39 -8.69 -7.80 15.00
N LYS A 40 -8.15 -8.76 15.74
CA LYS A 40 -8.25 -8.81 17.20
C LYS A 40 -6.94 -8.42 17.86
N ARG A 41 -5.81 -8.89 17.33
CA ARG A 41 -4.48 -8.76 17.93
C ARG A 41 -3.45 -8.47 16.84
N GLY A 42 -2.89 -7.28 16.91
CA GLY A 42 -2.01 -6.73 15.88
C GLY A 42 -0.56 -6.67 16.32
N ILE A 43 0.36 -6.85 15.38
CA ILE A 43 1.79 -6.58 15.58
C ILE A 43 2.18 -5.33 14.80
N THR A 44 2.89 -4.42 15.46
CA THR A 44 3.47 -3.23 14.83
C THR A 44 4.97 -3.17 15.06
N PHE A 45 5.67 -2.36 14.25
CA PHE A 45 7.11 -2.17 14.34
C PHE A 45 7.46 -0.70 14.61
N GLU A 46 8.57 -0.48 15.31
CA GLU A 46 9.21 0.82 15.48
C GLU A 46 10.69 0.58 15.73
N SER A 47 11.56 1.11 14.86
CA SER A 47 13.00 0.92 14.98
C SER A 47 13.70 2.01 15.78
N ASP A 48 13.04 3.17 15.98
CA ASP A 48 13.57 4.25 16.79
C ASP A 48 13.35 3.93 18.29
N PRO A 49 14.41 3.81 19.11
CA PRO A 49 14.26 3.38 20.51
C PRO A 49 13.38 4.30 21.36
N GLU A 50 13.43 5.61 21.12
CA GLU A 50 12.63 6.58 21.88
C GLU A 50 11.14 6.44 21.55
N LYS A 51 10.80 6.37 20.26
CA LYS A 51 9.43 6.11 19.80
C LYS A 51 8.94 4.74 20.24
N PHE A 52 9.78 3.71 20.16
CA PHE A 52 9.43 2.35 20.61
C PHE A 52 9.02 2.38 22.08
N ASN A 53 9.83 2.97 22.95
CA ASN A 53 9.55 3.04 24.39
C ASN A 53 8.26 3.82 24.67
N LYS A 54 8.06 4.95 24.00
CA LYS A 54 6.84 5.76 24.11
C LYS A 54 5.61 4.96 23.69
N LEU A 55 5.67 4.32 22.52
CA LEU A 55 4.56 3.56 21.95
C LEU A 55 4.25 2.32 22.80
N ASN A 56 5.28 1.60 23.26
CA ASN A 56 5.11 0.47 24.15
C ASN A 56 4.42 0.89 25.45
N LYS A 57 4.84 1.99 26.08
CA LYS A 57 4.17 2.53 27.27
C LYS A 57 2.69 2.85 26.99
N GLN A 58 2.38 3.43 25.83
CA GLN A 58 1.00 3.71 25.43
C GLN A 58 0.17 2.44 25.28
N LEU A 59 0.67 1.43 24.56
CA LEU A 59 0.03 0.11 24.42
C LEU A 59 -0.25 -0.55 25.78
N GLN A 60 0.70 -0.46 26.73
CA GLN A 60 0.53 -1.02 28.07
C GLN A 60 -0.41 -0.19 28.97
N SER A 61 -0.59 1.10 28.68
CA SER A 61 -1.44 1.98 29.49
C SER A 61 -2.91 1.98 29.06
N GLU A 62 -3.20 1.80 27.77
CA GLU A 62 -4.57 1.86 27.24
C GLU A 62 -5.19 0.46 27.18
N PRO A 63 -6.24 0.13 27.96
CA PRO A 63 -6.79 -1.23 28.03
C PRO A 63 -7.21 -1.85 26.69
N SER A 64 -7.76 -1.03 25.78
CA SER A 64 -8.14 -1.46 24.43
C SER A 64 -6.93 -1.90 23.59
N LEU A 65 -5.74 -1.38 23.89
CA LEU A 65 -4.54 -1.59 23.09
C LEU A 65 -3.57 -2.65 23.64
N LYS A 66 -3.74 -3.05 24.91
CA LYS A 66 -2.87 -4.04 25.58
C LYS A 66 -2.74 -5.38 24.86
N LYS A 67 -3.71 -5.71 24.00
CA LYS A 67 -3.75 -6.95 23.22
C LYS A 67 -2.85 -6.93 21.99
N HIS A 68 -2.34 -5.75 21.58
CA HIS A 68 -1.40 -5.60 20.48
C HIS A 68 0.05 -5.66 20.98
N LYS A 69 0.98 -5.98 20.08
CA LYS A 69 2.40 -6.07 20.35
C LYS A 69 3.17 -5.11 19.46
N ILE A 70 4.23 -4.53 20.03
CA ILE A 70 5.23 -3.75 19.29
C ILE A 70 6.55 -4.53 19.28
N ILE A 71 7.23 -4.50 18.15
CA ILE A 71 8.56 -5.09 17.96
C ILE A 71 9.53 -3.96 17.63
N ASN A 72 10.68 -3.94 18.32
CA ASN A 72 11.75 -2.98 18.07
C ASN A 72 12.61 -3.44 16.87
N GLU A 73 12.13 -3.22 15.66
CA GLU A 73 12.80 -3.65 14.42
C GLU A 73 12.35 -2.78 13.24
N ASN A 74 13.15 -2.74 12.18
CA ASN A 74 12.73 -2.12 10.93
C ASN A 74 11.73 -3.05 10.20
N PRO A 75 10.52 -2.59 9.85
CA PRO A 75 9.52 -3.41 9.15
C PRO A 75 9.99 -3.96 7.78
N LEU A 76 10.99 -3.34 7.15
CA LEU A 76 11.62 -3.87 5.92
C LEU A 76 12.55 -5.05 6.17
N LYS A 77 13.06 -5.21 7.39
CA LYS A 77 14.06 -6.21 7.76
C LYS A 77 13.47 -7.43 8.47
N ILE A 78 12.16 -7.62 8.39
CA ILE A 78 11.46 -8.75 9.01
C ILE A 78 12.02 -10.07 8.45
N LYS A 79 12.59 -10.90 9.33
CA LYS A 79 13.05 -12.23 8.98
C LYS A 79 11.86 -13.20 8.90
N ILE A 80 11.61 -13.71 7.70
CA ILE A 80 10.57 -14.70 7.45
C ILE A 80 11.19 -16.10 7.55
N ASN A 81 10.61 -16.94 8.40
CA ASN A 81 10.95 -18.34 8.56
C ASN A 81 9.69 -19.20 8.31
N GLU A 82 9.84 -20.52 8.28
CA GLU A 82 8.70 -21.42 8.00
C GLU A 82 7.59 -21.32 9.07
N LYS A 83 7.89 -20.88 10.30
CA LYS A 83 6.87 -20.75 11.36
C LYS A 83 5.97 -19.53 11.18
N ASN A 84 6.49 -18.44 10.59
CA ASN A 84 5.75 -17.19 10.47
C ASN A 84 5.26 -16.91 9.03
N LYS A 85 5.52 -17.82 8.10
CA LYS A 85 5.02 -17.75 6.73
C LYS A 85 3.49 -17.85 6.72
N GLN A 86 2.83 -16.91 6.05
CA GLN A 86 1.36 -16.81 5.94
C GLN A 86 0.63 -16.87 7.28
N HIS A 87 1.27 -16.37 8.34
CA HIS A 87 0.74 -16.40 9.70
C HIS A 87 -0.43 -15.43 9.91
N PHE A 88 -0.33 -14.21 9.37
CA PHE A 88 -1.30 -13.16 9.61
C PHE A 88 -2.48 -13.27 8.64
N ASP A 89 -3.71 -13.10 9.13
CA ASP A 89 -4.89 -13.02 8.27
C ASP A 89 -4.74 -11.86 7.29
N PHE A 90 -4.31 -10.69 7.75
CA PHE A 90 -4.12 -9.54 6.89
C PHE A 90 -2.95 -8.64 7.32
N THR A 91 -2.49 -7.82 6.37
CA THR A 91 -1.52 -6.76 6.62
C THR A 91 -2.13 -5.41 6.26
N ILE A 92 -1.88 -4.39 7.08
CA ILE A 92 -2.20 -3.00 6.76
C ILE A 92 -0.93 -2.17 6.59
N CYS A 93 -0.92 -1.30 5.59
CA CYS A 93 0.15 -0.37 5.28
C CYS A 93 -0.41 1.04 5.17
N LEU A 94 -0.46 1.80 6.27
CA LEU A 94 -1.02 3.15 6.29
C LEU A 94 0.09 4.19 6.42
N ASP A 95 0.14 5.12 5.47
CA ASP A 95 1.05 6.27 5.46
C ASP A 95 2.54 5.87 5.63
N LEU A 96 2.92 4.69 5.10
CA LEU A 96 4.29 4.16 5.13
C LEU A 96 4.95 4.18 3.76
N ILE A 97 4.21 3.80 2.71
CA ILE A 97 4.75 3.58 1.36
C ILE A 97 5.42 4.82 0.80
N GLU A 98 4.84 5.99 1.08
CA GLU A 98 5.37 7.26 0.63
C GLU A 98 6.71 7.61 1.28
N CYS A 99 7.03 7.01 2.43
CA CYS A 99 8.30 7.20 3.14
C CYS A 99 9.41 6.24 2.69
N LEU A 100 9.11 5.28 1.81
CA LEU A 100 10.11 4.34 1.27
C LEU A 100 10.96 5.00 0.19
N ASN A 101 12.18 4.52 -0.04
CA ASN A 101 13.08 5.05 -1.07
C ASN A 101 12.71 4.54 -2.47
N GLY A 102 11.51 4.89 -2.92
CA GLY A 102 10.98 4.60 -4.25
C GLY A 102 10.33 3.22 -4.39
N ILE A 103 10.10 2.84 -5.65
CA ILE A 103 9.34 1.63 -6.01
C ILE A 103 10.07 0.32 -5.67
N GLY A 104 11.41 0.35 -5.58
CA GLY A 104 12.22 -0.83 -5.23
C GLY A 104 11.94 -1.33 -3.81
N GLU A 105 12.05 -0.43 -2.82
CA GLU A 105 11.71 -0.76 -1.43
C GLU A 105 10.22 -1.08 -1.27
N THR A 106 9.34 -0.41 -2.03
CA THR A 106 7.91 -0.76 -2.04
C THR A 106 7.71 -2.21 -2.48
N ARG A 107 8.38 -2.63 -3.55
CA ARG A 107 8.30 -4.00 -4.07
C ARG A 107 8.83 -5.01 -3.05
N GLU A 108 9.94 -4.73 -2.39
CA GLU A 108 10.49 -5.58 -1.32
C GLU A 108 9.53 -5.70 -0.14
N MET A 109 8.98 -4.56 0.32
CA MET A 109 8.01 -4.54 1.41
C MET A 109 6.75 -5.35 1.06
N LEU A 110 6.23 -5.21 -0.16
CA LEU A 110 5.09 -6.01 -0.63
C LEU A 110 5.41 -7.49 -0.70
N HIS A 111 6.59 -7.87 -1.19
CA HIS A 111 7.03 -9.27 -1.16
C HIS A 111 7.06 -9.83 0.26
N ASN A 112 7.57 -9.07 1.22
CA ASN A 112 7.58 -9.49 2.62
C ASN A 112 6.17 -9.60 3.21
N ALA A 113 5.31 -8.61 2.95
CA ALA A 113 3.92 -8.62 3.39
C ALA A 113 3.17 -9.83 2.81
N LEU A 114 3.32 -10.12 1.51
CA LEU A 114 2.69 -11.26 0.84
C LEU A 114 3.12 -12.60 1.42
N ARG A 115 4.39 -12.73 1.83
CA ARG A 115 4.89 -13.96 2.46
C ARG A 115 4.38 -14.17 3.88
N LEU A 116 3.99 -13.10 4.57
CA LEU A 116 3.50 -13.12 5.95
C LEU A 116 1.97 -13.18 6.03
N THR A 117 1.27 -12.83 4.95
CA THR A 117 -0.18 -12.62 4.93
C THR A 117 -0.91 -13.77 4.25
N ASN A 118 -2.07 -14.13 4.78
CA ASN A 118 -2.88 -15.24 4.28
C ASN A 118 -4.07 -14.78 3.45
N LYS A 119 -4.76 -13.70 3.84
CA LYS A 119 -6.00 -13.26 3.16
C LYS A 119 -5.80 -12.01 2.32
N PHE A 120 -5.44 -10.87 2.92
CA PHE A 120 -5.36 -9.63 2.16
C PHE A 120 -4.37 -8.61 2.72
N ILE A 121 -3.92 -7.71 1.85
CA ILE A 121 -3.13 -6.54 2.21
C ILE A 121 -3.95 -5.29 1.87
N PHE A 122 -4.08 -4.38 2.84
CA PHE A 122 -4.66 -3.06 2.63
C PHE A 122 -3.59 -1.98 2.70
N ILE A 123 -3.54 -1.11 1.70
CA ILE A 123 -2.58 -0.01 1.62
C ILE A 123 -3.36 1.30 1.48
N SER A 124 -2.95 2.32 2.22
CA SER A 124 -3.42 3.69 2.03
C SER A 124 -2.23 4.63 2.10
N GLN A 125 -2.15 5.53 1.13
CA GLN A 125 -1.15 6.59 1.09
C GLN A 125 -1.77 7.89 0.57
N PRO A 126 -1.07 9.03 0.65
CA PRO A 126 -1.47 10.25 -0.04
C PRO A 126 -1.62 10.02 -1.55
N ASN A 127 -2.56 10.75 -2.17
CA ASN A 127 -2.83 10.65 -3.59
C ASN A 127 -1.96 11.63 -4.40
N TYR A 128 -1.05 11.11 -5.21
CA TYR A 128 -0.19 11.92 -6.07
C TYR A 128 -0.72 12.09 -7.51
N ASP A 129 -1.82 11.42 -7.88
CA ASP A 129 -2.39 11.51 -9.24
C ASP A 129 -2.92 12.92 -9.56
N SER A 130 -3.30 13.67 -8.53
CA SER A 130 -3.90 15.00 -8.66
C SER A 130 -2.88 16.13 -8.76
N ASP A 131 -1.59 15.87 -8.55
CA ASP A 131 -0.55 16.91 -8.44
C ASP A 131 -0.47 17.78 -9.70
N VAL A 132 -0.48 17.17 -10.89
CA VAL A 132 -0.44 17.91 -12.17
C VAL A 132 -1.63 18.86 -12.30
N ASN A 133 -2.83 18.43 -11.88
CA ASN A 133 -4.03 19.26 -11.95
C ASN A 133 -3.97 20.40 -10.92
N LEU A 134 -3.55 20.10 -9.69
CA LEU A 134 -3.36 21.12 -8.66
C LEU A 134 -2.34 22.18 -9.10
N PHE A 135 -1.22 21.76 -9.66
CA PHE A 135 -0.14 22.65 -10.10
C PHE A 135 -0.60 23.60 -11.20
N LYS A 136 -1.37 23.08 -12.18
CA LYS A 136 -2.00 23.90 -13.22
C LYS A 136 -2.94 24.97 -12.67
N ASN A 137 -3.53 24.74 -11.50
CA ASN A 137 -4.42 25.68 -10.82
C ASN A 137 -3.71 26.55 -9.78
N GLY A 138 -2.38 26.49 -9.66
CA GLY A 138 -1.62 27.28 -8.69
C GLY A 138 -1.61 26.73 -7.27
N PHE A 139 -1.96 25.45 -7.09
CA PHE A 139 -2.00 24.77 -5.80
C PHE A 139 -1.08 23.54 -5.74
N LYS A 140 -0.87 23.03 -4.54
CA LYS A 140 -0.28 21.72 -4.21
C LYS A 140 -0.96 21.19 -2.95
N THR A 141 -0.82 19.91 -2.63
CA THR A 141 -1.14 19.45 -1.28
C THR A 141 0.09 19.65 -0.38
N TYR A 142 -0.09 19.67 0.95
CA TYR A 142 1.04 19.77 1.88
C TYR A 142 2.01 18.59 1.78
N TYR A 143 1.53 17.43 1.33
CA TYR A 143 2.32 16.21 1.22
C TYR A 143 3.08 16.09 -0.10
N SER A 144 2.72 16.87 -1.14
CA SER A 144 3.42 16.81 -2.45
C SER A 144 4.89 17.28 -2.37
N ASP A 145 5.26 18.04 -1.35
CA ASP A 145 6.64 18.53 -1.15
C ASP A 145 7.19 18.27 0.26
N TRP A 146 6.59 17.31 0.95
CA TRP A 146 7.05 16.85 2.26
C TRP A 146 8.31 16.00 2.08
N SER A 147 9.43 16.42 2.65
CA SER A 147 10.76 15.83 2.40
C SER A 147 10.89 14.37 2.80
N ARG A 148 10.02 13.91 3.70
CA ARG A 148 9.97 12.51 4.12
C ARG A 148 9.15 11.64 3.18
N HIS A 149 8.39 12.23 2.27
CA HIS A 149 7.66 11.50 1.23
C HIS A 149 8.55 11.41 0.01
N THR A 150 9.40 10.39 -0.03
CA THR A 150 10.37 10.17 -1.10
C THR A 150 9.79 9.32 -2.24
N ASN A 151 8.62 8.71 -2.04
CA ASN A 151 7.97 7.83 -3.00
C ASN A 151 6.55 8.28 -3.32
N HIS A 152 6.37 8.85 -4.51
CA HIS A 152 5.08 9.36 -4.98
C HIS A 152 4.41 8.37 -5.94
N LEU A 153 3.99 7.21 -5.42
CA LEU A 153 3.33 6.22 -6.27
C LEU A 153 1.96 6.73 -6.74
N THR A 154 1.75 6.70 -8.04
CA THR A 154 0.47 7.00 -8.69
C THR A 154 -0.37 5.73 -8.82
N SER A 155 -1.68 5.87 -9.10
CA SER A 155 -2.54 4.71 -9.38
C SER A 155 -1.99 3.86 -10.55
N ASN A 156 -1.40 4.50 -11.57
CA ASN A 156 -0.75 3.81 -12.68
C ASN A 156 0.50 3.02 -12.25
N LEU A 157 1.31 3.58 -11.35
CA LEU A 157 2.49 2.85 -10.82
C LEU A 157 2.06 1.66 -9.96
N TYR A 158 1.01 1.79 -9.15
CA TYR A 158 0.42 0.65 -8.45
C TYR A 158 -0.13 -0.40 -9.42
N PHE A 159 -0.85 0.01 -10.46
CA PHE A 159 -1.36 -0.91 -11.46
C PHE A 159 -0.22 -1.75 -12.06
N ASN A 160 0.86 -1.12 -12.53
CA ASN A 160 2.00 -1.83 -13.10
C ASN A 160 2.67 -2.77 -12.09
N LEU A 161 2.87 -2.30 -10.86
CA LEU A 161 3.48 -3.10 -9.80
C LEU A 161 2.64 -4.34 -9.46
N LEU A 162 1.33 -4.16 -9.25
CA LEU A 162 0.42 -5.24 -8.84
C LEU A 162 0.11 -6.18 -9.99
N PHE A 163 0.06 -5.67 -11.22
CA PHE A 163 -0.09 -6.50 -12.41
C PHE A 163 1.08 -7.50 -12.55
N ASP A 164 2.32 -7.09 -12.25
CA ASP A 164 3.47 -8.01 -12.21
C ASP A 164 3.28 -9.12 -11.16
N PHE A 165 2.79 -8.78 -9.97
CA PHE A 165 2.51 -9.77 -8.90
C PHE A 165 1.39 -10.73 -9.31
N TYR A 166 0.32 -10.19 -9.89
CA TYR A 166 -0.84 -10.94 -10.38
C TYR A 166 -0.44 -11.92 -11.49
N LYS A 167 0.33 -11.46 -12.49
CA LYS A 167 0.81 -12.32 -13.59
C LYS A 167 1.74 -13.44 -13.13
N LYS A 168 2.46 -13.24 -12.03
CA LYS A 168 3.32 -14.26 -11.41
C LYS A 168 2.56 -15.19 -10.45
N GLY A 169 1.25 -15.00 -10.27
CA GLY A 169 0.41 -15.81 -9.38
C GLY A 169 0.67 -15.57 -7.89
N PHE A 170 1.32 -14.47 -7.52
CA PHE A 170 1.57 -14.12 -6.12
C PHE A 170 0.34 -13.56 -5.40
N ILE A 171 -0.60 -12.99 -6.15
CA ILE A 171 -1.85 -12.41 -5.65
C ILE A 171 -3.01 -12.91 -6.49
N GLU A 172 -4.19 -12.98 -5.89
CA GLU A 172 -5.42 -13.45 -6.55
C GLU A 172 -6.12 -12.28 -7.25
N ASP A 173 -6.37 -11.17 -6.54
CA ASP A 173 -7.00 -9.97 -7.09
C ASP A 173 -6.45 -8.70 -6.44
N TYR A 174 -6.73 -7.55 -7.05
CA TYR A 174 -6.47 -6.25 -6.45
C TYR A 174 -7.45 -5.18 -6.94
N MET A 175 -7.73 -4.23 -6.05
CA MET A 175 -8.55 -3.05 -6.33
C MET A 175 -7.78 -1.79 -5.94
N ILE A 176 -7.80 -0.80 -6.83
CA ILE A 176 -7.21 0.53 -6.63
C ILE A 176 -8.35 1.55 -6.63
N PHE A 177 -8.43 2.38 -5.60
CA PHE A 177 -9.51 3.35 -5.46
C PHE A 177 -9.11 4.56 -4.64
N TYR A 178 -9.77 5.69 -4.91
CA TYR A 178 -9.62 6.90 -4.12
C TYR A 178 -10.59 6.95 -2.94
N THR A 179 -10.21 7.67 -1.87
CA THR A 179 -11.09 8.08 -0.77
C THR A 179 -10.91 9.55 -0.43
N THR A 180 -11.92 10.14 0.22
CA THR A 180 -11.87 11.50 0.79
C THR A 180 -11.70 12.59 -0.28
N PRO A 181 -12.79 12.95 -1.00
CA PRO A 181 -12.74 13.96 -2.05
C PRO A 181 -12.42 15.35 -1.50
N ILE A 182 -11.61 16.09 -2.24
CA ILE A 182 -11.26 17.48 -2.00
C ILE A 182 -12.07 18.34 -2.96
N LYS A 183 -13.05 19.07 -2.44
CA LYS A 183 -14.05 19.76 -3.28
C LYS A 183 -13.60 21.14 -3.75
N ASN A 184 -12.66 21.77 -3.04
CA ASN A 184 -12.24 23.15 -3.30
C ASN A 184 -10.89 23.45 -2.64
N SER A 185 -10.36 24.64 -2.92
CA SER A 185 -9.09 25.11 -2.41
C SER A 185 -9.09 25.51 -0.93
N THR A 186 -10.25 25.62 -0.27
CA THR A 186 -10.33 25.91 1.18
C THR A 186 -9.95 24.71 2.04
N ASP A 187 -9.83 23.51 1.45
CA ASP A 187 -9.39 22.33 2.18
C ASP A 187 -8.03 22.60 2.88
N PRO A 188 -7.89 22.28 4.18
CA PRO A 188 -6.66 22.53 4.92
C PRO A 188 -5.43 21.87 4.32
N ILE A 189 -5.57 20.80 3.52
CA ILE A 189 -4.39 20.16 2.94
C ILE A 189 -3.88 20.88 1.68
N ILE A 190 -4.66 21.80 1.13
CA ILE A 190 -4.34 22.52 -0.10
C ILE A 190 -3.56 23.79 0.21
N HIS A 191 -2.40 23.93 -0.42
CA HIS A 191 -1.50 25.06 -0.29
C HIS A 191 -1.35 25.77 -1.64
N PRO A 192 -1.12 27.10 -1.66
CA PRO A 192 -0.62 27.76 -2.86
C PRO A 192 0.80 27.27 -3.16
N LEU A 193 1.19 27.23 -4.44
CA LEU A 193 2.48 26.69 -4.88
C LEU A 193 3.70 27.33 -4.19
N ASN A 194 3.60 28.63 -3.88
CA ASN A 194 4.65 29.40 -3.21
C ASN A 194 4.72 29.19 -1.68
N SER A 195 3.89 28.32 -1.09
CA SER A 195 4.04 27.95 0.32
C SER A 195 5.42 27.33 0.55
N PRO A 196 6.06 27.58 1.71
CA PRO A 196 7.27 26.86 2.09
C PRO A 196 7.05 25.35 2.05
N LYS A 197 8.12 24.58 1.81
CA LYS A 197 8.08 23.12 1.88
C LYS A 197 7.92 22.65 3.33
N ASN A 198 7.54 21.40 3.53
CA ASN A 198 7.45 20.75 4.85
C ASN A 198 6.51 21.48 5.84
N GLN A 199 5.45 22.09 5.31
CA GLN A 199 4.41 22.71 6.14
C GLN A 199 3.27 21.72 6.35
N PRO A 200 2.69 21.63 7.56
CA PRO A 200 1.51 20.80 7.80
C PRO A 200 0.29 21.47 7.14
N ASN A 201 -0.92 21.11 7.57
CA ASN A 201 -2.16 21.77 7.14
C ASN A 201 -2.03 23.31 7.08
N PHE A 202 -2.68 23.87 6.07
CA PHE A 202 -2.72 25.29 5.78
C PHE A 202 -3.25 26.10 6.98
N ASN A 203 -2.62 27.26 7.22
CA ASN A 203 -2.94 28.19 8.28
C ASN A 203 -2.77 29.60 7.71
N ASP A 204 -3.86 30.40 7.75
CA ASP A 204 -3.93 31.73 7.16
C ASP A 204 -2.92 32.72 7.75
N ASP A 205 -2.56 32.55 9.03
CA ASP A 205 -1.62 33.43 9.72
C ASP A 205 -0.16 33.16 9.35
N LYS A 206 0.14 31.97 8.79
CA LYS A 206 1.50 31.49 8.56
C LYS A 206 1.86 31.31 7.09
N HIS A 207 0.87 31.11 6.23
CA HIS A 207 1.09 30.74 4.84
C HIS A 207 0.67 31.85 3.87
N PRO A 208 1.20 31.86 2.64
CA PRO A 208 0.74 32.78 1.62
C PRO A 208 -0.76 32.63 1.38
N THR A 209 -1.43 33.75 1.09
CA THR A 209 -2.84 33.74 0.72
C THR A 209 -3.09 32.86 -0.50
N LYS A 210 -4.19 32.10 -0.50
CA LYS A 210 -4.59 31.25 -1.63
C LYS A 210 -5.97 31.64 -2.14
N ASN A 211 -6.25 31.39 -3.42
CA ASN A 211 -7.58 31.67 -3.98
C ASN A 211 -8.59 30.63 -3.50
N GLU A 212 -9.44 30.99 -2.54
CA GLU A 212 -10.45 30.13 -1.92
C GLU A 212 -11.65 29.80 -2.82
N ARG A 213 -11.77 30.43 -3.99
CA ARG A 213 -12.92 30.26 -4.89
C ARG A 213 -12.76 29.10 -5.87
N VAL A 214 -11.59 28.45 -5.88
CA VAL A 214 -11.30 27.39 -6.84
C VAL A 214 -11.98 26.09 -6.41
N LYS A 215 -12.82 25.56 -7.29
CA LYS A 215 -13.50 24.28 -7.11
C LYS A 215 -12.73 23.20 -7.85
N PHE A 216 -12.62 22.03 -7.23
CA PHE A 216 -11.95 20.88 -7.81
C PHE A 216 -12.97 19.82 -8.20
N LYS A 217 -12.61 19.03 -9.23
CA LYS A 217 -13.34 17.84 -9.63
C LYS A 217 -12.37 16.67 -9.62
N ASN A 218 -12.80 15.54 -9.07
CA ASN A 218 -12.04 14.29 -9.02
C ASN A 218 -10.65 14.42 -8.36
N ILE A 219 -10.53 15.30 -7.37
CA ILE A 219 -9.35 15.35 -6.51
C ILE A 219 -9.71 14.64 -5.22
N TYR A 220 -8.83 13.74 -4.79
CA TYR A 220 -9.01 12.93 -3.60
C TYR A 220 -7.75 12.99 -2.75
N ARG A 221 -7.92 12.89 -1.43
CA ARG A 221 -6.80 12.95 -0.49
C ARG A 221 -5.96 11.67 -0.51
N ASN A 222 -6.59 10.51 -0.64
CA ASN A 222 -5.95 9.23 -0.44
C ASN A 222 -6.12 8.31 -1.66
N LEU A 223 -5.06 7.58 -1.96
CA LEU A 223 -5.03 6.46 -2.87
C LEU A 223 -4.93 5.18 -2.04
N ASN A 224 -5.88 4.27 -2.25
CA ASN A 224 -6.01 3.03 -1.49
C ASN A 224 -5.88 1.84 -2.43
N VAL A 225 -5.34 0.75 -1.89
CA VAL A 225 -5.19 -0.52 -2.57
C VAL A 225 -5.65 -1.64 -1.65
N ILE A 226 -6.49 -2.53 -2.16
CA ILE A 226 -6.73 -3.85 -1.56
C ILE A 226 -6.08 -4.89 -2.47
N ILE A 227 -5.33 -5.81 -1.88
CA ILE A 227 -4.68 -6.94 -2.56
C ILE A 227 -5.17 -8.21 -1.87
N THR A 228 -5.77 -9.13 -2.60
CA THR A 228 -6.18 -10.43 -2.06
C THR A 228 -5.16 -11.51 -2.41
N ILE A 229 -5.03 -12.47 -1.51
CA ILE A 229 -4.17 -13.64 -1.63
C ILE A 229 -5.08 -14.87 -1.73
N HIS A 230 -4.59 -15.93 -2.38
CA HIS A 230 -5.32 -17.16 -2.68
C HIS A 230 -6.30 -17.60 -1.57
N GLY A 231 -7.59 -17.61 -1.90
CA GLY A 231 -8.66 -18.06 -1.01
C GLY A 231 -9.36 -16.93 -0.25
N CYS A 232 -8.96 -15.67 -0.45
CA CYS A 232 -9.65 -14.51 0.10
C CYS A 232 -10.79 -14.07 -0.84
N LYS A 233 -12.04 -14.33 -0.42
CA LYS A 233 -13.21 -14.16 -1.28
C LYS A 233 -13.84 -12.77 -1.27
N ASP A 234 -13.40 -11.84 -0.40
CA ASP A 234 -14.23 -10.67 -0.09
C ASP A 234 -13.55 -9.31 -0.08
N ILE A 235 -13.02 -8.93 -1.24
CA ILE A 235 -12.55 -7.55 -1.47
C ILE A 235 -13.69 -6.52 -1.39
N ASP A 236 -14.94 -6.91 -1.65
CA ASP A 236 -16.09 -6.01 -1.61
C ASP A 236 -16.50 -5.67 -0.18
N GLU A 237 -16.45 -6.62 0.76
CA GLU A 237 -16.64 -6.37 2.19
C GLU A 237 -15.55 -5.45 2.74
N ILE A 238 -14.27 -5.71 2.38
CA ILE A 238 -13.17 -4.83 2.77
C ILE A 238 -13.43 -3.42 2.23
N TYR A 239 -13.72 -3.29 0.94
CA TYR A 239 -14.03 -1.99 0.30
C TYR A 239 -15.23 -1.30 0.95
N LYS A 240 -16.30 -2.03 1.30
CA LYS A 240 -17.49 -1.48 1.98
C LYS A 240 -17.16 -0.99 3.39
N SER A 241 -16.28 -1.67 4.12
CA SER A 241 -15.89 -1.28 5.48
C SER A 241 -15.05 0.01 5.53
N ILE A 242 -14.44 0.41 4.41
CA ILE A 242 -13.75 1.71 4.32
C ILE A 242 -14.77 2.84 4.26
N ASN A 243 -14.74 3.73 5.26
CA ASN A 243 -15.65 4.86 5.34
C ASN A 243 -15.33 5.96 4.32
N GLY A 244 -16.37 6.73 3.96
CA GLY A 244 -16.25 7.93 3.14
C GLY A 244 -16.65 7.73 1.68
N GLU A 245 -16.68 8.84 0.95
CA GLU A 245 -16.89 8.84 -0.49
C GLU A 245 -15.67 8.21 -1.19
N LYS A 246 -15.94 7.27 -2.09
CA LYS A 246 -14.96 6.40 -2.74
C LYS A 246 -15.14 6.44 -4.26
N SER A 247 -14.04 6.27 -4.99
CA SER A 247 -14.08 6.12 -6.45
C SER A 247 -13.14 5.00 -6.87
N ILE A 248 -13.68 3.92 -7.43
CA ILE A 248 -12.87 2.82 -7.99
C ILE A 248 -12.16 3.33 -9.24
N ILE A 249 -10.86 3.06 -9.32
CA ILE A 249 -10.01 3.37 -10.48
C ILE A 249 -9.81 2.10 -11.30
N TYR A 250 -9.51 0.99 -10.60
CA TYR A 250 -9.27 -0.30 -11.22
C TYR A 250 -9.68 -1.43 -10.27
N ASP A 251 -10.26 -2.49 -10.83
CA ASP A 251 -10.62 -3.72 -10.14
C ASP A 251 -10.26 -4.89 -11.06
N SER A 252 -9.30 -5.72 -10.65
CA SER A 252 -8.79 -6.84 -11.46
C SER A 252 -9.88 -7.83 -11.87
N ARG A 253 -10.95 -7.94 -11.08
CA ARG A 253 -12.07 -8.87 -11.28
C ARG A 253 -13.00 -8.44 -12.41
N GLN A 254 -13.10 -7.13 -12.65
CA GLN A 254 -14.05 -6.56 -13.63
C GLN A 254 -13.51 -6.55 -15.05
N GLY A 255 -12.25 -6.93 -15.25
CA GLY A 255 -11.67 -7.30 -16.54
C GLY A 255 -11.85 -6.28 -17.68
N ILE A 256 -10.83 -5.47 -17.94
CA ILE A 256 -10.49 -5.12 -19.33
C ILE A 256 -9.85 -6.34 -20.04
N PHE A 257 -9.30 -7.29 -19.28
CA PHE A 257 -8.55 -8.42 -19.81
C PHE A 257 -9.38 -9.62 -20.25
N ASN A 258 -10.62 -9.80 -19.80
CA ASN A 258 -11.45 -10.91 -20.31
C ASN A 258 -11.67 -10.82 -21.84
N ASN A 259 -11.57 -9.62 -22.43
CA ASN A 259 -11.64 -9.44 -23.89
C ASN A 259 -10.26 -9.40 -24.59
N LEU A 260 -9.16 -9.17 -23.88
CA LEU A 260 -7.83 -9.01 -24.50
C LEU A 260 -6.91 -10.23 -24.32
N THR A 261 -7.01 -10.97 -23.21
CA THR A 261 -6.17 -12.18 -23.03
C THR A 261 -6.66 -13.38 -23.83
N GLU A 262 -7.96 -13.54 -24.10
CA GLU A 262 -8.41 -14.54 -25.08
C GLU A 262 -7.80 -14.22 -26.45
N THR A 263 -7.88 -12.96 -26.88
CA THR A 263 -7.37 -12.53 -28.18
C THR A 263 -5.84 -12.60 -28.33
N PHE A 264 -5.06 -12.36 -27.26
CA PHE A 264 -3.59 -12.42 -27.31
C PHE A 264 -3.01 -13.82 -27.05
N ILE A 265 -3.63 -14.63 -26.19
CA ILE A 265 -3.20 -16.02 -25.94
C ILE A 265 -3.58 -16.90 -27.13
N ASP A 266 -4.73 -16.67 -27.76
CA ASP A 266 -5.09 -17.39 -29.00
C ASP A 266 -4.18 -17.00 -30.16
N LYS A 267 -3.81 -15.71 -30.30
CA LYS A 267 -2.82 -15.30 -31.31
C LYS A 267 -1.46 -15.96 -31.12
N GLN A 268 -0.93 -16.01 -29.90
CA GLN A 268 0.35 -16.67 -29.65
C GLN A 268 0.28 -18.20 -29.77
N ARG A 269 -0.88 -18.81 -29.50
CA ARG A 269 -1.10 -20.25 -29.76
C ARG A 269 -1.19 -20.56 -31.24
N ASP A 270 -1.83 -19.71 -32.04
CA ASP A 270 -1.92 -19.87 -33.50
C ASP A 270 -0.58 -19.63 -34.19
N ASP A 271 0.19 -18.63 -33.74
CA ASP A 271 1.54 -18.37 -34.27
C ASP A 271 2.51 -19.52 -33.91
N HIS A 272 2.41 -20.11 -32.71
CA HIS A 272 3.23 -21.29 -32.36
C HIS A 272 2.82 -22.56 -33.13
N LYS A 273 1.53 -22.77 -33.39
CA LYS A 273 1.07 -23.88 -34.25
C LYS A 273 1.52 -23.69 -35.70
N GLY A 274 1.52 -22.46 -36.21
CA GLY A 274 2.01 -22.12 -37.55
C GLY A 274 3.51 -22.38 -37.72
N ILE A 275 4.32 -22.10 -36.69
CA ILE A 275 5.77 -22.35 -36.72
C ILE A 275 6.07 -23.86 -36.65
N ILE A 276 5.39 -24.62 -35.78
CA ILE A 276 5.58 -26.08 -35.68
C ILE A 276 5.07 -26.79 -36.94
N GLY A 277 3.96 -26.33 -37.53
CA GLY A 277 3.44 -26.87 -38.79
C GLY A 277 4.42 -26.69 -39.96
N LYS A 278 4.99 -25.49 -40.12
CA LYS A 278 5.99 -25.20 -41.17
C LYS A 278 7.31 -25.94 -40.96
N MET A 279 7.74 -26.16 -39.71
CA MET A 279 8.92 -26.99 -39.43
C MET A 279 8.69 -28.46 -39.81
N ASN A 280 7.49 -29.00 -39.60
CA ASN A 280 7.17 -30.38 -39.98
C ASN A 280 7.02 -30.57 -41.49
N GLU A 281 6.53 -29.58 -42.24
CA GLU A 281 6.53 -29.62 -43.71
C GLU A 281 7.94 -29.58 -44.27
N PHE A 282 8.82 -28.74 -43.71
CA PHE A 282 10.22 -28.65 -44.12
C PHE A 282 11.01 -29.94 -43.82
N LEU A 283 10.73 -30.61 -42.70
CA LEU A 283 11.40 -31.87 -42.34
C LEU A 283 10.89 -33.09 -43.12
N ASN A 284 9.71 -33.02 -43.73
CA ASN A 284 9.13 -34.12 -44.50
C ASN A 284 9.23 -33.91 -46.03
N SER A 285 9.75 -32.79 -46.50
CA SER A 285 9.95 -32.52 -47.94
C SER A 285 11.26 -33.06 -48.51
N ASP A 286 12.16 -33.58 -47.67
CA ASP A 286 13.47 -34.14 -48.05
C ASP A 286 13.55 -35.67 -47.85
N ALA A 287 12.41 -36.38 -47.85
CA ALA A 287 12.33 -37.84 -47.79
C ALA A 287 11.71 -38.43 -49.07
#